data_AF-X0T0W8-F1
#
_entry.id   AF-X0T0W8-F1
#
_cell.length_a   1.000
_cell.length_b   1.000
_cell.length_c   1.000
_cell.angle_alpha   90.00
_cell.angle_beta   90.00
_cell.angle_gamma   90.00
#
_symmetry.space_group_name_H-M   'P 1'
#
loop_
_entity.id
_entity.type
_entity.pdbx_description
1 polymer ?
#
loop_
_entity_poly.entity_id
_entity_poly.type
_entity_poly.pdbx_seq_one_letter_code
_entity_poly.pdbx_strand_id
1 'polypeptide(L)'
;PDFRSTDVVQRRLTEEFVTIPRINYVARRGGREDIIKRQPDTLPSVTAGQSLAAFHGDPGIAYHEKTHMWEDDHLYSKYFGSQTTAKHILFTYSLLKSVENKKLSLINKSKTAGILEVEKAQLDFFRKRGSTFLMSSAVARCLEIILNKPIPNYFNLVFKSNLSPDIAINQWSSIIEAASGFTAPLAEGLADGFRTRGKVEEAIKIFQSLLVSTRETNKEIYLRFAEQVN
;
A
#
# COMPACT_ATOMS: atom_id res chain seq x y z
N PRO A 1 -4.14 -28.10 -1.79
CA PRO A 1 -4.47 -27.47 -0.49
C PRO A 1 -3.50 -26.32 -0.21
N ASP A 2 -4.01 -25.11 0.02
CA ASP A 2 -3.17 -23.97 0.41
C ASP A 2 -2.76 -24.14 1.88
N PHE A 3 -1.54 -24.63 2.09
CA PHE A 3 -0.98 -25.04 3.40
C PHE A 3 -1.10 -23.94 4.47
N ARG A 4 -1.05 -22.66 4.08
CA ARG A 4 -1.05 -21.53 5.02
C ARG A 4 -2.45 -21.09 5.44
N SER A 5 -3.49 -21.38 4.66
CA SER A 5 -4.84 -20.87 4.89
C SER A 5 -5.48 -21.31 6.22
N THR A 6 -4.94 -22.35 6.84
CA THR A 6 -5.40 -22.90 8.13
C THR A 6 -4.38 -22.72 9.26
N ASP A 7 -3.27 -22.03 9.01
CA ASP A 7 -2.26 -21.80 10.04
C ASP A 7 -2.80 -20.89 11.16
N VAL A 8 -2.05 -20.82 12.26
CA VAL A 8 -2.46 -20.06 13.45
C VAL A 8 -2.62 -18.57 13.15
N VAL A 9 -1.77 -18.01 12.30
CA VAL A 9 -1.80 -16.58 11.93
C VAL A 9 -3.03 -16.27 11.09
N GLN A 10 -3.31 -17.07 10.06
CA GLN A 10 -4.46 -16.86 9.18
C GLN A 10 -5.80 -17.08 9.90
N ARG A 11 -5.89 -18.05 10.81
CA ARG A 11 -7.08 -18.24 11.65
C ARG A 11 -7.32 -17.03 12.55
N ARG A 12 -6.28 -16.57 13.27
CA ARG A 12 -6.35 -15.36 14.08
C ARG A 12 -6.77 -14.14 13.25
N LEU A 13 -6.15 -13.92 12.09
CA LEU A 13 -6.49 -12.81 11.20
C LEU A 13 -7.95 -12.88 10.75
N THR A 14 -8.44 -14.07 10.39
CA THR A 14 -9.84 -14.27 10.03
C THR A 14 -10.78 -13.85 11.16
N GLU A 15 -10.47 -14.24 12.40
CA GLU A 15 -11.23 -13.84 13.59
C GLU A 15 -11.15 -12.32 13.86
N GLU A 16 -9.97 -11.72 13.75
CA GLU A 16 -9.78 -10.28 13.93
C GLU A 16 -10.55 -9.46 12.88
N PHE A 17 -10.60 -9.92 11.62
CA PHE A 17 -11.32 -9.25 10.54
C PHE A 17 -12.83 -9.22 10.73
N VAL A 18 -13.41 -10.14 11.52
CA VAL A 18 -14.85 -10.10 11.89
C VAL A 18 -15.22 -8.78 12.57
N THR A 19 -14.25 -8.15 13.26
CA THR A 19 -14.47 -6.88 13.97
C THR A 19 -14.43 -5.66 13.06
N ILE A 20 -13.98 -5.79 11.81
CA ILE A 20 -13.84 -4.68 10.86
C ILE A 20 -15.11 -4.60 9.99
N PRO A 21 -15.77 -3.43 9.91
CA PRO A 21 -17.01 -3.32 9.16
C PRO A 21 -16.77 -3.41 7.65
N ARG A 22 -17.71 -4.06 6.94
CA ARG A 22 -17.77 -4.11 5.47
C ARG A 22 -16.48 -4.63 4.80
N ILE A 23 -15.90 -5.67 5.38
CA ILE A 23 -14.80 -6.41 4.77
C ILE A 23 -14.95 -7.90 5.06
N ASN A 24 -14.61 -8.72 4.08
CA ASN A 24 -14.55 -10.17 4.21
C ASN A 24 -13.14 -10.65 3.83
N TYR A 25 -12.32 -10.98 4.84
CA TYR A 25 -10.97 -11.48 4.61
C TYR A 25 -11.01 -12.97 4.24
N VAL A 26 -10.33 -13.32 3.16
CA VAL A 26 -10.25 -14.70 2.68
C VAL A 26 -8.82 -15.18 2.78
N ALA A 27 -8.56 -16.03 3.79
CA ALA A 27 -7.24 -16.62 4.05
C ALA A 27 -6.73 -17.51 2.90
N ARG A 28 -7.65 -18.18 2.19
CA ARG A 28 -7.30 -19.04 1.05
C ARG A 28 -6.83 -18.22 -0.15
N ARG A 29 -5.74 -18.64 -0.77
CA ARG A 29 -5.37 -18.20 -2.12
C ARG A 29 -6.46 -18.67 -3.09
N GLY A 30 -7.26 -17.72 -3.57
CA GLY A 30 -8.40 -18.05 -4.42
C GLY A 30 -7.99 -18.76 -5.73
N GLY A 31 -8.82 -19.71 -6.16
CA GLY A 31 -8.68 -20.45 -7.42
C GLY A 31 -9.37 -19.78 -8.59
N ARG A 32 -9.37 -20.43 -9.78
CA ARG A 32 -10.11 -19.95 -10.97
C ARG A 32 -11.60 -19.74 -10.71
N GLU A 33 -12.19 -20.43 -9.75
CA GLU A 33 -13.60 -20.33 -9.38
C GLU A 33 -13.94 -19.07 -8.56
N ASP A 34 -12.99 -18.54 -7.77
CA ASP A 34 -13.19 -17.33 -6.95
C ASP A 34 -13.26 -16.04 -7.79
N ILE A 35 -12.84 -16.12 -9.07
CA ILE A 35 -12.93 -15.02 -10.03
C ILE A 35 -14.39 -14.70 -10.38
N ILE A 36 -15.27 -15.70 -10.30
CA ILE A 36 -16.67 -15.62 -10.79
C ILE A 36 -17.61 -15.00 -9.73
N LYS A 37 -17.21 -14.96 -8.45
CA LYS A 37 -18.04 -14.45 -7.32
C LYS A 37 -17.32 -13.40 -6.47
N ARG A 38 -16.62 -12.44 -7.09
CA ARG A 38 -16.01 -11.34 -6.32
C ARG A 38 -17.09 -10.49 -5.65
N GLN A 39 -17.34 -10.75 -4.37
CA GLN A 39 -18.10 -9.83 -3.55
C GLN A 39 -17.28 -8.53 -3.40
N PRO A 40 -17.91 -7.35 -3.51
CA PRO A 40 -17.20 -6.07 -3.50
C PRO A 40 -16.38 -5.82 -2.23
N ASP A 41 -16.71 -6.48 -1.12
CA ASP A 41 -16.08 -6.31 0.19
C ASP A 41 -15.00 -7.38 0.49
N THR A 42 -14.62 -8.23 -0.47
CA THR A 42 -13.62 -9.29 -0.24
C THR A 42 -12.18 -8.78 -0.29
N LEU A 43 -11.38 -9.08 0.75
CA LEU A 43 -9.93 -8.92 0.76
C LEU A 43 -9.24 -10.29 0.66
N PRO A 44 -8.66 -10.65 -0.50
CA PRO A 44 -7.86 -11.85 -0.63
C PRO A 44 -6.56 -11.74 0.16
N SER A 45 -6.14 -12.84 0.79
CA SER A 45 -4.87 -12.93 1.52
C SER A 45 -3.66 -12.56 0.65
N VAL A 46 -3.67 -12.90 -0.64
CA VAL A 46 -2.63 -12.49 -1.59
C VAL A 46 -2.50 -10.96 -1.64
N THR A 47 -3.61 -10.25 -1.76
CA THR A 47 -3.61 -8.78 -1.80
C THR A 47 -3.19 -8.18 -0.47
N ALA A 48 -3.58 -8.78 0.66
CA ALA A 48 -3.08 -8.40 1.98
C ALA A 48 -1.55 -8.52 2.03
N GLY A 49 -0.98 -9.66 1.61
CA GLY A 49 0.46 -9.88 1.56
C GLY A 49 1.21 -8.89 0.68
N GLN A 50 0.69 -8.61 -0.53
CA GLN A 50 1.28 -7.59 -1.41
C GLN A 50 1.26 -6.19 -0.78
N SER A 51 0.17 -5.83 -0.09
CA SER A 51 0.07 -4.54 0.58
C SER A 51 1.06 -4.41 1.74
N LEU A 52 1.23 -5.48 2.53
CA LEU A 52 2.20 -5.55 3.61
C LEU A 52 3.62 -5.43 3.06
N ALA A 53 3.99 -6.22 2.06
CA ALA A 53 5.33 -6.18 1.48
C ALA A 53 5.69 -4.80 0.92
N ALA A 54 4.77 -4.16 0.18
CA ALA A 54 5.00 -2.81 -0.30
C ALA A 54 5.15 -1.81 0.87
N PHE A 55 4.24 -1.86 1.84
CA PHE A 55 4.30 -0.96 2.99
C PHE A 55 5.60 -1.08 3.80
N HIS A 56 6.11 -2.31 3.96
CA HIS A 56 7.34 -2.60 4.69
C HIS A 56 8.62 -2.43 3.85
N GLY A 57 8.52 -1.81 2.67
CA GLY A 57 9.67 -1.38 1.88
C GLY A 57 10.17 -2.38 0.84
N ASP A 58 9.39 -3.41 0.54
CA ASP A 58 9.73 -4.46 -0.42
C ASP A 58 8.77 -4.48 -1.64
N PRO A 59 8.72 -3.40 -2.46
CA PRO A 59 7.81 -3.31 -3.61
C PRO A 59 8.07 -4.36 -4.69
N GLY A 60 9.32 -4.82 -4.82
CA GLY A 60 9.70 -5.90 -5.73
C GLY A 60 9.04 -7.22 -5.34
N ILE A 61 9.08 -7.57 -4.04
CA ILE A 61 8.42 -8.76 -3.50
C ILE A 61 6.90 -8.64 -3.65
N ALA A 62 6.34 -7.48 -3.31
CA ALA A 62 4.91 -7.21 -3.48
C ALA A 62 4.43 -7.40 -4.94
N TYR A 63 5.27 -7.05 -5.91
CA TYR A 63 4.93 -7.12 -7.33
C TYR A 63 5.19 -8.50 -7.95
N HIS A 64 6.37 -9.08 -7.75
CA HIS A 64 6.83 -10.30 -8.45
C HIS A 64 6.58 -11.60 -7.66
N GLU A 65 6.66 -11.55 -6.34
CA GLU A 65 6.78 -12.74 -5.48
C GLU A 65 5.51 -13.08 -4.71
N LYS A 66 4.36 -12.62 -5.21
CA LYS A 66 3.05 -12.84 -4.57
C LYS A 66 2.70 -14.31 -4.34
N THR A 67 3.29 -15.26 -5.08
CA THR A 67 3.13 -16.71 -4.87
C THR A 67 4.24 -17.27 -3.98
N HIS A 68 5.47 -16.75 -4.12
CA HIS A 68 6.64 -17.23 -3.41
C HIS A 68 6.61 -16.86 -1.91
N MET A 69 6.05 -15.69 -1.54
CA MET A 69 5.78 -15.23 -0.15
C MET A 69 5.08 -16.25 0.75
N TRP A 70 4.49 -17.23 0.12
CA TRP A 70 3.42 -18.08 0.57
C TRP A 70 3.91 -19.54 0.57
N GLU A 71 4.97 -19.82 -0.17
CA GLU A 71 5.71 -21.09 -0.25
C GLU A 71 6.93 -21.05 0.67
N ASP A 72 7.55 -19.87 0.85
CA ASP A 72 8.73 -19.66 1.70
C ASP A 72 8.36 -19.22 3.12
N ASP A 73 8.74 -20.01 4.13
CA ASP A 73 8.45 -19.76 5.56
C ASP A 73 9.05 -18.45 6.07
N HIS A 74 10.26 -18.11 5.63
CA HIS A 74 10.95 -16.91 6.07
C HIS A 74 10.27 -15.66 5.49
N LEU A 75 9.97 -15.67 4.20
CA LEU A 75 9.28 -14.58 3.52
C LEU A 75 7.83 -14.44 4.02
N TYR A 76 7.16 -15.54 4.31
CA TYR A 76 5.82 -15.54 4.90
C TYR A 76 5.85 -14.89 6.29
N SER A 77 6.68 -15.41 7.20
CA SER A 77 6.75 -14.95 8.60
C SER A 77 7.25 -13.51 8.72
N LYS A 78 8.01 -12.99 7.74
CA LYS A 78 8.39 -11.58 7.64
C LYS A 78 7.18 -10.64 7.59
N TYR A 79 6.09 -11.01 6.91
CA TYR A 79 4.91 -10.13 6.77
C TYR A 79 3.69 -10.63 7.53
N PHE A 80 3.54 -11.94 7.70
CA PHE A 80 2.47 -12.60 8.44
C PHE A 80 3.02 -13.19 9.74
N GLY A 81 3.37 -12.31 10.67
CA GLY A 81 3.92 -12.67 11.97
C GLY A 81 2.95 -12.45 13.12
N SER A 82 3.47 -12.63 14.34
CA SER A 82 2.72 -12.35 15.57
C SER A 82 2.28 -10.88 15.67
N GLN A 83 3.04 -9.95 15.08
CA GLN A 83 2.78 -8.51 15.09
C GLN A 83 1.74 -8.05 14.06
N THR A 84 1.43 -8.87 13.05
CA THR A 84 0.53 -8.50 11.96
C THR A 84 -0.93 -8.64 12.39
N THR A 85 -1.64 -7.54 12.51
CA THR A 85 -3.07 -7.53 12.88
C THR A 85 -3.96 -7.23 11.69
N ALA A 86 -5.25 -7.56 11.76
CA ALA A 86 -6.24 -7.21 10.74
C ALA A 86 -6.33 -5.68 10.53
N LYS A 87 -6.22 -4.90 11.61
CA LYS A 87 -6.20 -3.42 11.54
C LYS A 87 -4.97 -2.89 10.82
N HIS A 88 -3.80 -3.50 11.03
CA HIS A 88 -2.59 -3.13 10.30
C HIS A 88 -2.71 -3.51 8.82
N ILE A 89 -3.23 -4.70 8.50
CA ILE A 89 -3.50 -5.09 7.11
C ILE A 89 -4.48 -4.10 6.45
N LEU A 90 -5.54 -3.68 7.14
CA LEU A 90 -6.45 -2.66 6.61
C LEU A 90 -5.72 -1.34 6.33
N PHE A 91 -4.82 -0.93 7.22
CA PHE A 91 -3.99 0.27 7.06
C PHE A 91 -3.09 0.19 5.82
N THR A 92 -2.36 -0.91 5.63
CA THR A 92 -1.49 -1.11 4.46
C THR A 92 -2.27 -1.29 3.15
N TYR A 93 -3.38 -2.04 3.21
CA TYR A 93 -4.28 -2.27 2.08
C TYR A 93 -4.91 -0.98 1.58
N SER A 94 -5.41 -0.15 2.50
CA SER A 94 -6.05 1.12 2.16
C SER A 94 -5.08 2.11 1.52
N LEU A 95 -3.80 2.12 1.92
CA LEU A 95 -2.76 2.90 1.25
C LEU A 95 -2.60 2.46 -0.22
N LEU A 96 -2.40 1.15 -0.44
CA LEU A 96 -2.25 0.60 -1.79
C LEU A 96 -3.45 0.92 -2.67
N LYS A 97 -4.67 0.76 -2.14
CA LYS A 97 -5.91 1.10 -2.85
C LYS A 97 -6.06 2.59 -3.13
N SER A 98 -5.63 3.46 -2.23
CA SER A 98 -5.65 4.90 -2.45
C SER A 98 -4.72 5.30 -3.62
N VAL A 99 -3.55 4.67 -3.72
CA VAL A 99 -2.64 4.83 -4.86
C VAL A 99 -3.27 4.31 -6.16
N GLU A 100 -3.93 3.15 -6.14
CA GLU A 100 -4.67 2.63 -7.30
C GLU A 100 -5.78 3.58 -7.74
N ASN A 101 -6.52 4.17 -6.79
CA ASN A 101 -7.57 5.14 -7.06
C ASN A 101 -7.02 6.42 -7.71
N LYS A 102 -5.87 6.92 -7.27
CA LYS A 102 -5.19 8.06 -7.93
C LYS A 102 -4.79 7.75 -9.37
N LYS A 103 -4.28 6.55 -9.63
CA LYS A 103 -4.01 6.09 -11.00
C LYS A 103 -5.29 6.05 -11.83
N LEU A 104 -6.37 5.48 -11.30
CA LEU A 104 -7.66 5.41 -12.00
C LEU A 104 -8.25 6.79 -12.28
N SER A 105 -8.13 7.74 -11.35
CA SER A 105 -8.63 9.10 -11.56
C SER A 105 -7.88 9.81 -12.69
N LEU A 106 -6.54 9.67 -12.77
CA LEU A 106 -5.73 10.19 -13.88
C LEU A 106 -6.10 9.54 -15.22
N ILE A 107 -6.31 8.22 -15.25
CA ILE A 107 -6.78 7.51 -16.45
C ILE A 107 -8.12 8.07 -16.91
N ASN A 108 -9.09 8.21 -16.00
CA ASN A 108 -10.41 8.70 -16.35
C ASN A 108 -10.36 10.15 -16.84
N LYS A 109 -9.61 11.02 -16.15
CA LYS A 109 -9.42 12.42 -16.54
C LYS A 109 -8.80 12.54 -17.95
N SER A 110 -7.81 11.71 -18.27
CA SER A 110 -7.16 11.66 -19.58
C SER A 110 -8.11 11.30 -20.73
N LYS A 111 -9.19 10.57 -20.44
CA LYS A 111 -10.21 10.19 -21.42
C LYS A 111 -11.29 11.25 -21.59
N THR A 112 -11.61 12.00 -20.54
CA THR A 112 -12.82 12.84 -20.50
C THR A 112 -12.54 14.34 -20.71
N ALA A 113 -11.42 14.87 -20.22
CA ALA A 113 -11.24 16.34 -20.11
C ALA A 113 -9.82 16.84 -20.43
N GLY A 114 -8.96 16.00 -21.00
CA GLY A 114 -7.53 16.30 -21.09
C GLY A 114 -6.85 16.34 -19.71
N ILE A 115 -5.52 16.30 -19.69
CA ILE A 115 -4.72 16.34 -18.46
C ILE A 115 -3.57 17.33 -18.62
N LEU A 116 -3.12 17.91 -17.51
CA LEU A 116 -1.94 18.77 -17.49
C LEU A 116 -0.67 17.96 -17.78
N GLU A 117 0.41 18.61 -18.22
CA GLU A 117 1.67 17.89 -18.51
C GLU A 117 2.24 17.22 -17.25
N VAL A 118 2.08 17.84 -16.08
CA VAL A 118 2.45 17.21 -14.79
C VAL A 118 1.62 15.96 -14.50
N GLU A 119 0.32 15.99 -14.78
CA GLU A 119 -0.59 14.85 -14.60
C GLU A 119 -0.30 13.74 -15.61
N LYS A 120 0.15 14.10 -16.81
CA LYS A 120 0.61 13.15 -17.83
C LYS A 120 1.88 12.45 -17.40
N ALA A 121 2.87 13.18 -16.86
CA ALA A 121 4.08 12.58 -16.30
C ALA A 121 3.76 11.63 -15.12
N GLN A 122 2.82 12.01 -14.24
CA GLN A 122 2.32 11.13 -13.19
C GLN A 122 1.66 9.87 -13.76
N LEU A 123 0.79 10.03 -14.75
CA LEU A 123 0.11 8.92 -15.40
C LEU A 123 1.09 7.97 -16.09
N ASP A 124 2.12 8.50 -16.74
CA ASP A 124 3.16 7.71 -17.39
C ASP A 124 4.00 6.91 -16.38
N PHE A 125 4.29 7.48 -15.21
CA PHE A 125 4.82 6.70 -14.09
C PHE A 125 3.87 5.58 -13.68
N PHE A 126 2.59 5.90 -13.43
CA PHE A 126 1.59 4.90 -12.99
C PHE A 126 1.28 3.81 -14.03
N ARG A 127 1.58 4.05 -15.31
CA ARG A 127 1.49 3.04 -16.38
C ARG A 127 2.62 2.01 -16.30
N LYS A 128 3.77 2.34 -15.68
CA LYS A 128 4.85 1.37 -15.45
C LYS A 128 4.36 0.25 -14.53
N ARG A 129 4.76 -0.98 -14.85
CA ARG A 129 4.50 -2.17 -14.03
C ARG A 129 5.14 -2.00 -12.65
N GLY A 130 4.42 -2.37 -11.59
CA GLY A 130 4.92 -2.23 -10.21
C GLY A 130 4.84 -0.83 -9.60
N SER A 131 4.48 0.20 -10.37
CA SER A 131 4.46 1.60 -9.92
C SER A 131 3.59 1.86 -8.69
N THR A 132 2.44 1.18 -8.57
CA THR A 132 1.54 1.34 -7.41
C THR A 132 2.18 0.80 -6.12
N PHE A 133 2.91 -0.32 -6.20
CA PHE A 133 3.65 -0.87 -5.05
C PHE A 133 4.84 0.01 -4.68
N LEU A 134 5.58 0.52 -5.67
CA LEU A 134 6.69 1.44 -5.41
C LEU A 134 6.20 2.74 -4.75
N MET A 135 5.12 3.34 -5.28
CA MET A 135 4.53 4.54 -4.70
C MET A 135 4.04 4.30 -3.27
N SER A 136 3.41 3.15 -3.01
CA SER A 136 2.99 2.78 -1.65
C SER A 136 4.18 2.66 -0.70
N SER A 137 5.28 2.05 -1.15
CA SER A 137 6.52 1.93 -0.38
C SER A 137 7.15 3.29 -0.09
N ALA A 138 7.17 4.17 -1.09
CA ALA A 138 7.72 5.52 -0.97
C ALA A 138 6.94 6.36 0.05
N VAL A 139 5.59 6.32 -0.01
CA VAL A 139 4.73 6.98 0.98
C VAL A 139 4.91 6.39 2.37
N ALA A 140 4.97 5.06 2.51
CA ALA A 140 5.21 4.41 3.79
C ALA A 140 6.54 4.85 4.41
N ARG A 141 7.60 4.97 3.60
CA ARG A 141 8.91 5.45 4.06
C ARG A 141 8.89 6.90 4.54
N CYS A 142 7.89 7.68 4.13
CA CYS A 142 7.71 9.05 4.57
C CYS A 142 6.83 9.20 5.81
N LEU A 143 6.35 8.11 6.43
CA LEU A 143 5.40 8.21 7.53
C LEU A 143 5.94 8.92 8.76
N GLU A 144 7.24 8.88 9.06
CA GLU A 144 7.79 9.68 10.17
C GLU A 144 7.68 11.19 9.89
N ILE A 145 7.80 11.60 8.63
CA ILE A 145 7.64 13.00 8.18
C ILE A 145 6.17 13.39 8.27
N ILE A 146 5.28 12.53 7.74
CA ILE A 146 3.83 12.77 7.68
C ILE A 146 3.22 12.77 9.08
N LEU A 147 3.61 11.85 9.96
CA LEU A 147 3.11 11.74 11.32
C LEU A 147 3.87 12.63 12.31
N ASN A 148 4.97 13.26 11.86
CA ASN A 148 5.86 14.08 12.66
C ASN A 148 6.30 13.42 13.99
N LYS A 149 6.62 12.12 13.93
CA LYS A 149 7.09 11.36 15.09
C LYS A 149 7.93 10.15 14.65
N PRO A 150 8.88 9.70 15.49
CA PRO A 150 9.58 8.45 15.26
C PRO A 150 8.62 7.24 15.26
N ILE A 151 8.87 6.28 14.37
CA ILE A 151 8.08 5.05 14.25
C ILE A 151 9.01 3.85 14.48
N PRO A 152 9.18 3.40 15.73
CA PRO A 152 10.10 2.29 16.04
C PRO A 152 9.63 0.95 15.46
N ASN A 153 8.31 0.79 15.27
CA ASN A 153 7.74 -0.41 14.68
C ASN A 153 6.57 -0.06 13.75
N TYR A 154 6.77 -0.30 12.45
CA TYR A 154 5.76 -0.04 11.42
C TYR A 154 4.54 -0.94 11.52
N PHE A 155 4.65 -2.15 12.11
CA PHE A 155 3.51 -3.04 12.34
C PHE A 155 2.49 -2.47 13.35
N ASN A 156 2.91 -1.50 14.18
CA ASN A 156 2.02 -0.87 15.14
C ASN A 156 1.09 0.18 14.49
N LEU A 157 1.36 0.60 13.26
CA LEU A 157 0.61 1.67 12.60
C LEU A 157 -0.77 1.18 12.18
N VAL A 158 -1.79 1.83 12.72
CA VAL A 158 -3.21 1.59 12.43
C VAL A 158 -3.99 2.90 12.50
N PHE A 159 -5.18 2.93 11.90
CA PHE A 159 -6.14 3.98 12.20
C PHE A 159 -6.68 3.82 13.63
N LYS A 160 -6.83 4.94 14.35
CA LYS A 160 -7.37 4.96 15.73
C LYS A 160 -8.82 4.45 15.76
N SER A 161 -9.62 4.87 14.79
CA SER A 161 -11.02 4.46 14.64
C SER A 161 -11.13 3.12 13.93
N ASN A 162 -12.19 2.36 14.24
CA ASN A 162 -12.52 1.14 13.51
C ASN A 162 -13.21 1.50 12.20
N LEU A 163 -12.45 1.54 11.10
CA LEU A 163 -12.92 2.02 9.80
C LEU A 163 -13.30 0.87 8.86
N SER A 164 -14.26 1.10 7.97
CA SER A 164 -14.47 0.25 6.80
C SER A 164 -13.41 0.55 5.73
N PRO A 165 -13.18 -0.37 4.76
CA PRO A 165 -12.18 -0.17 3.71
C PRO A 165 -12.34 1.12 2.91
N ASP A 166 -13.56 1.49 2.54
CA ASP A 166 -13.84 2.71 1.77
C ASP A 166 -13.43 3.98 2.53
N ILE A 167 -13.75 4.04 3.83
CA ILE A 167 -13.36 5.17 4.68
C ILE A 167 -11.85 5.20 4.86
N ALA A 168 -11.23 4.04 5.16
CA ALA A 168 -9.78 3.92 5.33
C ALA A 168 -9.01 4.36 4.06
N ILE A 169 -9.49 3.99 2.87
CA ILE A 169 -8.90 4.40 1.59
C ILE A 169 -8.97 5.92 1.40
N ASN A 170 -10.10 6.52 1.77
CA ASN A 170 -10.31 7.96 1.65
C ASN A 170 -9.42 8.77 2.60
N GLN A 171 -9.06 8.23 3.78
CA GLN A 171 -8.13 8.91 4.69
C GLN A 171 -6.75 9.19 4.06
N TRP A 172 -6.32 8.34 3.13
CA TRP A 172 -5.05 8.51 2.42
C TRP A 172 -5.12 9.53 1.28
N SER A 173 -6.31 9.92 0.81
CA SER A 173 -6.49 10.66 -0.44
C SER A 173 -5.65 11.95 -0.51
N SER A 174 -5.69 12.78 0.54
CA SER A 174 -4.94 14.04 0.58
C SER A 174 -3.42 13.82 0.64
N ILE A 175 -2.97 12.75 1.33
CA ILE A 175 -1.56 12.37 1.37
C ILE A 175 -1.10 11.91 -0.02
N ILE A 176 -1.89 11.07 -0.69
CA ILE A 176 -1.57 10.58 -2.03
C ILE A 176 -1.57 11.73 -3.04
N GLU A 177 -2.49 12.68 -2.93
CA GLU A 177 -2.51 13.86 -3.81
C GLU A 177 -1.23 14.68 -3.67
N ALA A 178 -0.85 15.02 -2.44
CA ALA A 178 0.39 15.76 -2.15
C ALA A 178 1.64 14.98 -2.62
N ALA A 179 1.68 13.68 -2.36
CA ALA A 179 2.78 12.81 -2.73
C ALA A 179 2.92 12.59 -4.25
N SER A 180 1.81 12.59 -4.98
CA SER A 180 1.80 12.30 -6.43
C SER A 180 2.54 13.34 -7.26
N GLY A 181 2.78 14.55 -6.73
CA GLY A 181 3.62 15.55 -7.38
C GLY A 181 5.06 15.08 -7.63
N PHE A 182 5.53 14.07 -6.91
CA PHE A 182 6.94 13.67 -6.86
C PHE A 182 7.21 12.30 -7.50
N THR A 183 6.44 11.88 -8.50
CA THR A 183 6.60 10.55 -9.11
C THR A 183 7.85 10.41 -9.99
N ALA A 184 8.48 11.52 -10.42
CA ALA A 184 9.59 11.48 -11.37
C ALA A 184 10.82 10.68 -10.86
N PRO A 185 11.34 10.90 -9.63
CA PRO A 185 12.42 10.07 -9.09
C PRO A 185 12.07 8.59 -8.98
N LEU A 186 10.81 8.27 -8.68
CA LEU A 186 10.34 6.88 -8.57
C LEU A 186 10.38 6.15 -9.91
N ALA A 187 10.30 6.87 -11.03
CA ALA A 187 10.36 6.25 -12.36
C ALA A 187 11.70 5.57 -12.65
N GLU A 188 12.80 6.04 -12.04
CA GLU A 188 14.15 5.48 -12.14
C GLU A 188 14.27 4.15 -11.36
N GLY A 189 13.61 4.05 -10.21
CA GLY A 189 13.54 2.82 -9.42
C GLY A 189 12.84 1.66 -10.16
N LEU A 190 12.10 1.96 -11.23
CA LEU A 190 11.42 0.96 -12.08
C LEU A 190 12.17 0.65 -13.38
N ALA A 191 13.32 1.29 -13.64
CA ALA A 191 14.01 1.21 -14.93
C ALA A 191 14.38 -0.23 -15.34
N ASP A 192 14.69 -1.09 -14.36
CA ASP A 192 15.02 -2.51 -14.58
C ASP A 192 13.96 -3.47 -14.04
N GLY A 193 12.79 -2.96 -13.65
CA GLY A 193 11.69 -3.77 -13.10
C GLY A 193 11.99 -4.38 -11.72
N PHE A 194 12.60 -3.63 -10.81
CA PHE A 194 13.00 -4.05 -9.45
C PHE A 194 14.15 -5.05 -9.36
N ARG A 195 14.97 -5.18 -10.41
CA ARG A 195 16.14 -6.08 -10.36
C ARG A 195 17.22 -5.53 -9.43
N THR A 196 17.41 -4.22 -9.42
CA THR A 196 18.44 -3.57 -8.60
C THR A 196 17.82 -2.90 -7.39
N ARG A 197 17.91 -3.55 -6.22
CA ARG A 197 17.41 -3.02 -4.95
C ARG A 197 17.94 -1.61 -4.63
N GLY A 198 19.23 -1.36 -4.85
CA GLY A 198 19.84 -0.05 -4.59
C GLY A 198 19.24 1.10 -5.41
N LYS A 199 18.77 0.85 -6.65
CA LYS A 199 18.09 1.88 -7.46
C LYS A 199 16.72 2.24 -6.89
N VAL A 200 16.01 1.23 -6.37
CA VAL A 200 14.71 1.40 -5.72
C VAL A 200 14.86 2.22 -4.45
N GLU A 201 15.84 1.88 -3.62
CA GLU A 201 16.14 2.57 -2.36
C GLU A 201 16.55 4.04 -2.61
N GLU A 202 17.41 4.29 -3.61
CA GLU A 202 17.82 5.66 -3.96
C GLU A 202 16.63 6.48 -4.49
N ALA A 203 15.79 5.90 -5.35
CA ALA A 203 14.59 6.56 -5.85
C ALA A 203 13.63 6.95 -4.71
N ILE A 204 13.42 6.07 -3.73
CA ILE A 204 12.60 6.34 -2.54
C ILE A 204 13.24 7.42 -1.67
N LYS A 205 14.57 7.44 -1.51
CA LYS A 205 15.29 8.45 -0.73
C LYS A 205 15.20 9.85 -1.34
N ILE A 206 15.31 9.95 -2.67
CA ILE A 206 15.11 11.22 -3.38
C ILE A 206 13.67 11.68 -3.23
N PHE A 207 12.69 10.78 -3.41
CA PHE A 207 11.28 11.06 -3.17
C PHE A 207 11.03 11.60 -1.76
N GLN A 208 11.59 10.95 -0.75
CA GLN A 208 11.48 11.36 0.65
C GLN A 208 12.03 12.77 0.86
N SER A 209 13.17 13.09 0.25
CA SER A 209 13.79 14.43 0.34
C SER A 209 12.90 15.53 -0.25
N LEU A 210 12.17 15.25 -1.34
CA LEU A 210 11.18 16.16 -1.91
C LEU A 210 9.94 16.32 -1.02
N LEU A 211 9.52 15.26 -0.35
CA LEU A 211 8.41 15.35 0.59
C LEU A 211 8.80 16.18 1.82
N VAL A 212 10.03 16.03 2.33
CA VAL A 212 10.57 16.87 3.41
C VAL A 212 10.57 18.35 3.02
N SER A 213 10.99 18.69 1.79
CA SER A 213 11.07 20.10 1.36
C SER A 213 9.70 20.79 1.27
N THR A 214 8.62 20.01 1.15
CA THR A 214 7.24 20.53 1.12
C THR A 214 6.46 20.31 2.41
N ARG A 215 7.14 19.86 3.47
CA ARG A 215 6.53 19.55 4.78
C ARG A 215 5.76 20.72 5.37
N GLU A 216 6.35 21.91 5.40
CA GLU A 216 5.70 23.09 5.99
C GLU A 216 4.48 23.53 5.16
N THR A 217 4.58 23.48 3.83
CA THR A 217 3.45 23.78 2.92
C THR A 217 2.29 22.80 3.11
N ASN A 218 2.59 21.52 3.36
CA ASN A 218 1.60 20.45 3.53
C ASN A 218 1.23 20.19 5.00
N LYS A 219 1.65 21.05 5.93
CA LYS A 219 1.52 20.82 7.38
C LYS A 219 0.09 20.49 7.81
N GLU A 220 -0.90 21.25 7.33
CA GLU A 220 -2.31 21.03 7.67
C GLU A 220 -2.83 19.67 7.18
N ILE A 221 -2.38 19.22 6.00
CA ILE A 221 -2.74 17.90 5.46
C ILE A 221 -2.15 16.81 6.36
N TYR A 222 -0.89 16.98 6.77
CA TYR A 222 -0.16 16.01 7.59
C TYR A 222 -0.72 15.93 9.01
N LEU A 223 -1.03 17.07 9.64
CA LEU A 223 -1.64 17.10 10.97
C LEU A 223 -3.00 16.39 10.98
N ARG A 224 -3.88 16.68 10.02
CA ARG A 224 -5.19 16.01 9.92
C ARG A 224 -5.07 14.50 9.73
N PHE A 225 -4.10 14.05 8.95
CA PHE A 225 -3.83 12.62 8.79
C PHE A 225 -3.27 12.01 10.08
N ALA A 226 -2.30 12.67 10.72
CA ALA A 226 -1.67 12.21 11.95
C ALA A 226 -2.66 12.09 13.12
N GLU A 227 -3.69 12.94 13.19
CA GLU A 227 -4.77 12.83 14.17
C GLU A 227 -5.52 11.50 14.10
N GLN A 228 -5.53 10.85 12.93
CA GLN A 228 -6.26 9.61 12.68
C GLN A 228 -5.42 8.36 12.90
N VAL A 229 -4.09 8.48 13.01
CA VAL A 229 -3.14 7.37 13.11
C VAL A 229 -2.52 7.30 14.51
N ASN A 230 -2.42 6.10 15.07
CA ASN A 230 -1.84 5.90 16.40
C ASN A 230 -0.34 6.16 16.45
#